data_AF-A0A3R6BEE9-F1
#
_entry.id   AF-A0A3R6BEE9-F1
#
_cell.length_a   1.000
_cell.length_b   1.000
_cell.length_c   1.000
_cell.angle_alpha   90.00
_cell.angle_beta   90.00
_cell.angle_gamma   90.00
#
_symmetry.space_group_name_H-M   'P 1'
#
loop_
_entity.id
_entity.type
_entity.pdbx_description
1 polymer ?
#
loop_
_entity_poly.entity_id
_entity_poly.type
_entity_poly.pdbx_seq_one_letter_code
_entity_poly.pdbx_strand_id
1 'polypeptide(L)' 'MKKGLLSQIFHLYYDGFRTMTLGKTLWTIILIKLAIIFLVLKLFFFPDFINTNAKNGDKAGFVSKEILNR' A
#
# COMPACT_ATOMS: atom_id res chain seq x y z
N MET A 1 -34.32 15.06 -13.45
CA MET A 1 -33.26 14.29 -12.77
C MET A 1 -32.21 13.90 -13.80
N LYS A 2 -31.14 14.70 -13.93
CA LYS A 2 -30.05 14.42 -14.87
C LYS A 2 -29.24 13.27 -14.28
N LYS A 3 -29.56 12.02 -14.63
CA LYS A 3 -28.60 10.91 -14.48
C LYS A 3 -27.41 11.31 -15.34
N GLY A 4 -26.44 11.96 -14.70
CA GLY A 4 -25.39 12.68 -15.38
C GLY A 4 -24.67 11.75 -16.35
N LEU A 5 -24.28 12.26 -17.51
CA LEU A 5 -23.51 11.52 -18.51
C LEU A 5 -22.34 10.76 -17.88
N LEU A 6 -21.76 11.29 -16.80
CA LEU A 6 -20.75 10.66 -15.94
C LEU A 6 -21.16 9.27 -15.41
N SER A 7 -22.40 9.08 -14.97
CA SER A 7 -22.90 7.80 -14.48
C SER A 7 -22.99 6.77 -15.62
N GLN A 8 -23.36 7.20 -16.82
CA GLN A 8 -23.43 6.32 -17.98
C GLN A 8 -22.04 5.92 -18.49
N ILE A 9 -21.09 6.87 -18.50
CA ILE A 9 -19.69 6.63 -18.84
C ILE A 9 -19.05 5.67 -17.82
N PHE A 10 -19.32 5.87 -16.53
CA PHE A 10 -18.85 4.96 -15.47
C PHE A 10 -19.42 3.56 -15.65
N HIS A 11 -20.71 3.43 -15.97
CA HIS A 11 -21.34 2.14 -16.19
C HIS A 11 -20.78 1.44 -17.42
N LEU A 12 -20.54 2.15 -18.53
CA LEU A 12 -19.91 1.61 -19.74
C LEU A 12 -18.48 1.11 -19.46
N TYR A 13 -17.67 1.90 -18.72
CA TYR A 13 -16.32 1.50 -18.36
C TYR A 13 -16.31 0.31 -17.41
N TYR A 14 -17.17 0.32 -16.39
CA TYR A 14 -17.30 -0.76 -15.43
C TYR A 14 -17.80 -2.06 -16.09
N ASP A 15 -18.78 -1.96 -16.98
CA ASP A 15 -19.37 -3.10 -17.69
C ASP A 15 -18.41 -3.69 -18.73
N GLY A 16 -17.70 -2.83 -19.49
CA GLY A 16 -16.62 -3.24 -20.39
C GLY A 16 -15.45 -3.89 -19.65
N PHE A 17 -15.05 -3.32 -18.51
CA PHE A 17 -13.98 -3.86 -17.67
C PHE A 17 -14.36 -5.22 -17.05
N ARG A 18 -15.64 -5.41 -16.69
CA ARG A 18 -16.15 -6.66 -16.11
C ARG A 18 -16.34 -7.78 -17.14
N THR A 19 -16.73 -7.44 -18.37
CA THR A 19 -16.93 -8.40 -19.47
C THR A 19 -15.61 -8.83 -20.12
N MET A 20 -14.55 -8.04 -20.01
CA MET A 20 -13.22 -8.41 -20.52
C MET A 20 -12.46 -9.33 -19.57
N THR A 21 -12.18 -10.55 -20.04
CA THR A 21 -11.28 -11.52 -19.36
C THR A 21 -9.84 -11.02 -19.32
N LEU A 22 -9.36 -10.38 -20.39
CA LEU A 22 -8.01 -9.80 -20.47
C LEU A 22 -7.79 -8.69 -19.44
N GLY A 23 -8.79 -7.80 -19.25
CA GLY A 23 -8.73 -6.72 -18.28
C GLY A 23 -8.60 -7.22 -16.84
N LYS A 24 -9.39 -8.24 -16.46
CA LYS A 24 -9.29 -8.89 -15.15
C LYS A 24 -7.94 -9.56 -14.93
N THR A 25 -7.40 -10.23 -15.94
CA THR A 25 -6.07 -10.86 -15.85
C THR A 25 -5.00 -9.79 -15.65
N LEU A 26 -5.03 -8.70 -16.42
CA LEU A 26 -4.08 -7.59 -16.26
C LEU A 26 -4.17 -6.95 -14.87
N TRP A 27 -5.38 -6.70 -14.39
CA TRP A 27 -5.60 -6.12 -13.07
C TRP A 27 -5.13 -7.04 -11.96
N THR A 28 -5.37 -8.34 -12.11
CA THR A 28 -4.85 -9.37 -11.20
C THR A 28 -3.32 -9.35 -11.18
N ILE A 29 -2.66 -9.24 -12.34
CA ILE A 29 -1.20 -9.15 -12.42
C ILE A 29 -0.70 -7.88 -11.70
N ILE A 30 -1.35 -6.74 -11.90
CA ILE A 30 -1.00 -5.48 -11.22
C ILE A 30 -1.14 -5.63 -9.70
N LEU A 31 -2.25 -6.21 -9.24
CA LEU A 31 -2.52 -6.43 -7.81
C LEU A 31 -1.50 -7.39 -7.19
N ILE A 32 -1.19 -8.49 -7.86
CA ILE A 32 -0.13 -9.42 -7.45
C ILE A 32 1.22 -8.72 -7.39
N LYS A 33 1.59 -7.96 -8.42
CA LYS A 33 2.87 -7.24 -8.46
C LYS A 33 2.98 -6.23 -7.33
N LEU A 34 1.91 -5.47 -7.06
CA LEU A 34 1.84 -4.55 -5.92
C LEU A 34 1.96 -5.29 -4.59
N ALA A 35 1.28 -6.43 -4.43
CA ALA A 35 1.39 -7.26 -3.24
C ALA A 35 2.80 -7.82 -3.06
N ILE A 36 3.46 -8.28 -4.12
CA ILE A 36 4.85 -8.77 -4.09
C ILE A 36 5.81 -7.64 -3.73
N ILE A 37 5.70 -6.46 -4.36
CA ILE A 37 6.57 -5.32 -4.02
C ILE A 37 6.33 -4.90 -2.57
N PHE A 38 5.08 -4.80 -2.13
CA PHE A 38 4.75 -4.49 -0.74
C PHE A 38 5.28 -5.55 0.22
N LEU A 39 5.18 -6.84 -0.12
CA LEU A 39 5.65 -7.94 0.72
C LEU A 39 7.16 -8.06 0.72
N VAL A 40 7.85 -7.83 -0.40
CA VAL A 40 9.32 -7.80 -0.49
C VAL A 40 9.86 -6.59 0.24
N LEU A 41 9.32 -5.39 -0.01
CA LEU A 41 9.67 -4.22 0.79
C LEU A 41 9.35 -4.47 2.25
N LYS A 42 8.19 -5.05 2.60
CA LYS A 42 7.86 -5.35 3.99
C LYS A 42 8.82 -6.36 4.60
N LEU A 43 9.08 -7.49 3.95
CA LEU A 43 9.92 -8.57 4.45
C LEU A 43 11.41 -8.31 4.30
N PHE A 44 11.85 -7.31 3.53
CA PHE A 44 13.27 -6.92 3.40
C PHE A 44 13.58 -5.61 4.13
N PHE A 45 12.74 -4.58 4.02
CA PHE A 45 12.89 -3.37 4.85
C PHE A 45 12.50 -3.61 6.30
N PHE A 46 11.49 -4.43 6.64
CA PHE A 46 11.09 -4.60 8.06
C PHE A 46 11.92 -5.58 8.88
N PRO A 47 12.60 -6.64 8.41
CA PRO A 47 13.52 -7.36 9.29
C PRO A 47 14.69 -6.46 9.68
N ASP A 48 15.20 -5.59 8.81
CA ASP A 48 16.19 -4.59 9.21
C ASP A 48 15.55 -3.50 10.06
N PHE A 49 14.37 -2.98 9.71
CA PHE A 49 13.70 -1.95 10.52
C PHE A 49 13.26 -2.50 11.89
N ILE A 50 12.72 -3.71 12.00
CA ILE A 50 12.26 -4.33 13.24
C ILE A 50 13.42 -4.98 13.99
N ASN A 51 14.40 -5.66 13.39
CA ASN A 51 15.56 -6.12 14.18
C ASN A 51 16.42 -4.95 14.65
N THR A 52 16.55 -3.87 13.85
CA THR A 52 17.29 -2.67 14.27
C THR A 52 16.50 -1.82 15.28
N ASN A 53 15.17 -1.78 15.22
CA ASN A 53 14.34 -1.06 16.22
C ASN A 53 13.89 -1.93 17.41
N ALA A 54 13.87 -3.27 17.30
CA ALA A 54 13.50 -4.20 18.38
C ALA A 54 14.70 -4.74 19.16
N LYS A 55 15.94 -4.56 18.67
CA LYS A 55 17.15 -4.58 19.52
C LYS A 55 17.55 -3.20 20.05
N ASN A 56 16.80 -2.15 19.74
CA ASN A 56 17.17 -0.79 20.10
C ASN A 56 15.94 0.08 20.37
N GLY A 57 15.16 -0.31 21.38
CA GLY A 57 14.20 0.57 22.04
C GLY A 57 14.89 1.70 22.81
N ASP A 58 15.85 2.42 22.22
CA ASP A 58 16.58 3.48 22.94
C ASP A 58 17.13 4.62 22.08
N LYS A 59 16.41 5.02 21.02
CA LYS A 59 16.60 6.38 20.44
C LYS A 59 15.64 7.39 21.05
N ALA A 60 14.41 6.97 21.32
CA ALA A 60 13.43 7.79 22.02
C ALA A 60 13.80 7.99 23.51
N GLY A 61 14.41 6.97 24.15
CA GLY A 61 14.89 7.06 25.53
C GLY A 61 16.11 7.98 25.67
N PHE A 62 17.05 7.91 24.73
CA PHE A 62 18.24 8.78 24.72
C PHE A 62 17.88 10.27 24.52
N VAL A 63 16.98 10.59 23.59
CA VAL A 63 16.51 11.97 23.38
C VAL A 63 15.66 12.47 24.56
N SER A 64 14.87 11.59 25.19
CA SER A 64 14.11 11.96 26.39
C SER A 64 15.01 12.22 27.60
N LYS A 65 16.10 11.45 27.76
CA LYS A 65 17.11 11.68 28.82
C LYS A 65 17.87 12.99 28.63
N GLU A 66 18.20 13.35 27.39
CA GLU A 66 18.91 14.59 27.06
C GLU A 66 18.02 15.83 27.25
N ILE A 67 16.71 15.71 26.99
CA ILE A 67 15.74 16.82 27.16
C ILE A 67 15.30 16.98 28.63
N LEU A 68 15.22 15.89 29.41
CA LEU A 68 14.87 15.94 30.85
C LEU A 68 16.02 16.39 31.76
N ASN A 69 17.27 16.39 31.26
CA ASN A 69 18.45 16.83 32.01
C ASN A 69 18.90 18.26 31.61
N ARG A 70 17.92 19.12 31.31
CA ARG A 70 18.06 20.58 31.24
C ARG A 70 17.10 21.26 32.19
#